data_AF-A0A7Y7LT63-F1
#
_entry.id   AF-A0A7Y7LT63-F1
#
_cell.length_a   1.000
_cell.length_b   1.000
_cell.length_c   1.000
_cell.angle_alpha   90.00
_cell.angle_beta   90.00
_cell.angle_gamma   90.00
#
_symmetry.space_group_name_H-M   'P 1'
#
loop_
_entity.id
_entity.type
_entity.pdbx_description
1 polymer ?
#
loop_
_entity_poly.entity_id
_entity_poly.type
_entity_poly.pdbx_seq_one_letter_code
_entity_poly.pdbx_strand_id
1 'polypeptide(L)'
;MPEWFFGLLVSYPAAFNAVGRALFSLAGLLAVLGLRLDRIGGKVERMSARTGIVPPDFLAALPWWLRMMVPETVAGWVALAILALSGICLAHLGKWAKKLQT
;
A
#
# COMPACT_ATOMS: atom_id res chain seq x y z
N MET A 1 0.80 -14.47 -21.23
CA MET A 1 0.54 -14.82 -19.82
C MET A 1 0.69 -16.33 -19.69
N PRO A 2 1.35 -16.84 -18.64
CA PRO A 2 1.52 -18.27 -18.51
C PRO A 2 0.18 -18.96 -18.27
N GLU A 3 -0.03 -20.07 -18.96
CA GLU A 3 -1.30 -20.79 -19.07
C GLU A 3 -1.74 -21.39 -17.72
N TRP A 4 -0.75 -21.73 -16.89
CA TRP A 4 -0.96 -22.19 -15.50
C TRP A 4 -1.61 -21.13 -14.61
N PHE A 5 -1.39 -19.84 -14.88
CA PHE A 5 -1.96 -18.75 -14.11
C PHE A 5 -3.47 -18.62 -14.35
N PHE A 6 -3.91 -18.79 -15.59
CA PHE A 6 -5.33 -18.82 -15.94
C PHE A 6 -6.04 -20.04 -15.33
N GLY A 7 -5.40 -21.21 -15.37
CA GLY A 7 -5.91 -22.41 -14.71
C GLY A 7 -6.16 -22.20 -13.21
N LEU A 8 -5.17 -21.66 -12.49
CA LEU A 8 -5.30 -21.31 -11.07
C LEU A 8 -6.38 -20.26 -10.78
N LEU A 9 -6.48 -19.24 -11.63
CA LEU A 9 -7.47 -18.17 -11.50
C LEU A 9 -8.91 -18.71 -11.58
N VAL A 10 -9.14 -19.65 -12.51
CA VAL A 10 -10.43 -20.31 -12.68
C VAL A 10 -10.67 -21.34 -11.58
N SER A 11 -9.66 -22.10 -11.14
CA SER A 11 -9.85 -23.11 -10.08
C SER A 11 -10.13 -22.51 -8.70
N TYR A 12 -9.56 -21.34 -8.37
CA TYR A 12 -9.67 -20.73 -7.04
C TYR A 12 -10.00 -19.21 -7.07
N PRO A 13 -11.13 -18.80 -7.66
CA PRO A 13 -11.48 -17.37 -7.80
C PRO A 13 -11.69 -16.64 -6.46
N ALA A 14 -12.04 -17.39 -5.40
CA ALA A 14 -12.17 -16.86 -4.05
C ALA A 14 -10.82 -16.45 -3.44
N ALA A 15 -9.75 -17.21 -3.69
CA ALA A 15 -8.40 -16.89 -3.21
C ALA A 15 -7.88 -15.61 -3.86
N PHE A 16 -8.08 -15.43 -5.17
CA PHE A 16 -7.71 -14.21 -5.89
C PHE A 16 -8.48 -12.97 -5.40
N ASN A 17 -9.77 -13.12 -5.09
CA ASN A 17 -10.55 -12.05 -4.46
C ASN A 17 -10.04 -11.70 -3.06
N ALA A 18 -9.72 -12.70 -2.23
CA ALA A 18 -9.20 -12.49 -0.88
C ALA A 18 -7.83 -11.79 -0.92
N VAL A 19 -6.93 -12.25 -1.79
CA VAL A 19 -5.59 -11.67 -1.99
C VAL A 19 -5.70 -10.23 -2.51
N GLY A 20 -6.55 -9.96 -3.51
CA GLY A 20 -6.77 -8.60 -4.03
C GLY A 20 -7.31 -7.63 -2.97
N ARG A 21 -8.26 -8.08 -2.14
CA ARG A 21 -8.79 -7.27 -1.01
C ARG A 21 -7.75 -7.08 0.09
N ALA A 22 -6.95 -8.10 0.40
CA ALA A 22 -5.88 -8.00 1.37
C ALA A 22 -4.83 -6.96 0.93
N LEU A 23 -4.37 -7.03 -0.33
CA LEU A 23 -3.45 -6.06 -0.93
C LEU A 23 -4.01 -4.64 -0.90
N PHE A 24 -5.28 -4.46 -1.26
CA PHE A 24 -5.94 -3.15 -1.20
C PHE A 24 -6.03 -2.60 0.24
N SER A 25 -6.40 -3.45 1.21
CA SER A 25 -6.48 -3.05 2.62
C SER A 25 -5.11 -2.69 3.19
N LEU A 26 -4.06 -3.41 2.78
CA LEU A 26 -2.69 -3.19 3.21
C LEU A 26 -2.13 -1.89 2.60
N ALA A 27 -2.40 -1.63 1.32
CA ALA A 27 -2.12 -0.34 0.71
C ALA A 27 -2.85 0.81 1.43
N GLY A 28 -4.12 0.64 1.77
CA GLY A 28 -4.88 1.63 2.55
C GLY A 28 -4.26 1.92 3.93
N LEU A 29 -3.82 0.89 4.66
CA LEU A 29 -3.12 1.05 5.93
C LEU A 29 -1.80 1.82 5.78
N LEU A 30 -1.01 1.51 4.74
CA LEU A 30 0.23 2.22 4.45
C LEU A 30 -0.01 3.69 4.07
N ALA A 31 -1.09 3.98 3.33
CA ALA A 31 -1.47 5.35 3.01
C ALA A 31 -1.84 6.15 4.28
N VAL A 32 -2.62 5.56 5.19
CA VAL A 32 -2.96 6.19 6.47
C VAL A 32 -1.71 6.43 7.32
N LEU A 33 -0.78 5.48 7.33
CA LEU A 33 0.50 5.62 8.03
C LEU A 33 1.32 6.79 7.45
N GLY A 34 1.44 6.87 6.11
CA GLY A 34 2.10 7.98 5.41
C GLY A 34 1.47 9.34 5.75
N LEU A 35 0.14 9.45 5.69
CA LEU A 35 -0.57 10.70 6.04
C LEU A 35 -0.38 11.11 7.52
N ARG A 36 -0.32 10.13 8.44
CA ARG A 36 -0.08 10.43 9.86
C ARG A 36 1.35 10.91 10.09
N LEU A 37 2.33 10.28 9.45
CA LEU A 37 3.73 10.67 9.56
C LEU A 37 3.96 12.06 8.98
N ASP A 38 3.35 12.37 7.83
CA ASP A 38 3.44 13.70 7.21
C ASP A 38 2.87 14.81 8.11
N ARG A 39 1.72 14.56 8.74
CA ARG A 39 1.15 15.51 9.73
C ARG A 39 2.03 15.71 10.96
N ILE A 40 2.66 14.65 11.45
CA ILE A 40 3.54 14.71 12.62
C ILE A 40 4.84 15.44 12.24
N GLY A 41 5.43 15.09 11.11
CA GLY A 41 6.61 15.73 10.53
C GLY A 41 6.40 17.22 10.35
N GLY A 42 5.32 17.64 9.67
CA GLY A 42 5.01 19.06 9.46
C GLY A 42 4.65 19.82 10.75
N LYS A 43 4.23 19.15 11.83
CA LYS A 43 4.07 19.79 13.15
C LYS A 43 5.43 20.00 13.82
N VAL A 44 6.32 19.03 13.72
CA VAL A 44 7.64 19.07 14.34
C VAL A 44 8.57 20.01 13.58
N GLU A 45 8.50 20.05 12.26
CA GLU A 45 9.23 21.01 11.43
C GLU A 45 8.85 22.46 11.76
N ARG A 46 7.55 22.74 11.94
CA ARG A 46 7.06 24.05 12.39
C ARG A 46 7.52 24.41 13.81
N MET A 47 7.70 23.41 14.69
CA MET A 47 8.25 23.64 16.03
C MET A 47 9.76 23.88 15.97
N SER A 48 10.50 23.05 15.22
CA SER A 48 11.93 23.20 14.93
C SER A 48 12.25 24.59 14.39
N ALA A 49 11.50 25.07 13.41
CA ALA A 49 11.66 26.41 12.83
C ALA A 49 11.47 27.55 13.85
N ARG A 50 10.76 27.31 14.95
CA ARG A 50 10.53 28.29 16.02
C ARG A 50 11.55 28.20 17.16
N THR A 51 12.00 27.00 17.50
CA THR A 51 12.90 26.76 18.63
C THR A 51 14.37 26.64 18.24
N GLY A 52 14.69 26.54 16.94
CA GLY A 52 16.05 26.31 16.44
C GLY A 52 16.63 24.93 16.79
N ILE A 53 15.78 24.02 17.28
CA ILE A 53 16.16 22.66 17.70
C ILE A 53 15.99 21.74 16.49
N VAL A 54 17.07 21.05 16.11
CA VAL A 54 17.06 20.06 15.02
C VAL A 54 15.98 19.00 15.30
N PRO A 55 15.05 18.74 14.37
CA PRO A 55 13.95 17.82 14.60
C PRO A 55 14.50 16.39 14.74
N PRO A 56 14.00 15.60 15.70
CA PRO A 56 14.39 14.20 15.83
C PRO A 56 13.89 13.41 14.61
N ASP A 57 14.73 12.50 14.12
CA ASP A 57 14.41 11.67 12.97
C ASP A 57 13.38 10.59 13.35
N PHE A 58 12.10 10.86 13.13
CA PHE A 58 10.99 9.96 13.50
C PHE A 58 11.03 8.62 12.75
N LEU A 59 11.68 8.60 11.59
CA LEU A 59 11.82 7.40 10.78
C LEU A 59 12.84 6.45 11.42
N ALA A 60 13.84 6.99 12.13
CA ALA A 60 14.80 6.20 12.89
C ALA A 60 14.15 5.32 13.98
N ALA A 61 12.94 5.67 14.42
CA ALA A 61 12.17 4.88 15.38
C ALA A 61 11.39 3.71 14.73
N LEU A 62 11.21 3.73 13.41
CA LEU A 62 10.48 2.67 12.70
C LEU A 62 11.42 1.53 12.29
N PRO A 63 10.94 0.27 12.25
CA PRO A 63 11.68 -0.84 11.68
C PRO A 63 12.07 -0.58 10.21
N TRP A 64 13.24 -1.07 9.79
CA TRP A 64 13.79 -0.82 8.44
C TRP A 64 12.83 -1.22 7.30
N TRP A 65 12.09 -2.32 7.48
CA TRP A 65 11.11 -2.81 6.51
C TRP A 65 9.90 -1.87 6.37
N LEU A 66 9.53 -1.20 7.47
CA LEU A 66 8.44 -0.23 7.48
C LEU A 66 8.88 1.09 6.85
N ARG A 67 10.15 1.50 7.05
CA ARG A 67 10.72 2.68 6.37
C ARG A 67 10.68 2.55 4.84
N MET A 68 10.93 1.35 4.31
CA MET A 68 10.81 1.09 2.86
C MET A 68 9.37 1.22 2.33
N MET A 69 8.37 1.15 3.21
CA MET A 69 6.95 1.18 2.87
C MET A 69 6.29 2.53 3.16
N VAL A 70 6.97 3.48 3.83
CA VAL A 70 6.46 4.83 4.05
C VAL A 70 6.66 5.65 2.77
N PRO A 71 5.58 6.17 2.17
CA PRO A 71 5.70 7.03 0.99
C PRO A 71 6.16 8.43 1.40
N GLU A 72 7.48 8.65 1.46
CA GLU A 72 8.07 9.97 1.77
C GLU A 72 8.19 10.86 0.53
N THR A 73 8.29 10.23 -0.65
CA THR A 73 8.44 10.93 -1.91
C THR A 73 7.18 10.81 -2.76
N VAL A 74 7.00 11.72 -3.70
CA VAL A 74 5.95 11.63 -4.72
C VAL A 74 5.99 10.26 -5.42
N ALA A 75 7.18 9.73 -5.67
CA ALA A 75 7.37 8.39 -6.23
C ALA A 75 6.84 7.27 -5.32
N GLY A 76 7.01 7.37 -4.00
CA GLY A 76 6.43 6.44 -3.03
C GLY A 76 4.90 6.45 -3.04
N TRP A 77 4.28 7.63 -3.12
CA TRP A 77 2.82 7.77 -3.25
C TRP A 77 2.29 7.18 -4.56
N VAL A 78 3.02 7.38 -5.67
CA VAL A 78 2.69 6.78 -6.98
C VAL A 78 2.80 5.25 -6.92
N ALA A 79 3.86 4.71 -6.32
CA ALA A 79 4.01 3.26 -6.15
C ALA A 79 2.87 2.65 -5.31
N LEU A 80 2.48 3.34 -4.24
CA LEU A 80 1.36 2.93 -3.39
C LEU A 80 0.02 2.94 -4.15
N ALA A 81 -0.21 3.95 -5.00
CA ALA A 81 -1.37 4.00 -5.88
C ALA A 81 -1.40 2.86 -6.91
N ILE A 82 -0.25 2.53 -7.52
CA ILE A 82 -0.11 1.38 -8.43
C ILE A 82 -0.42 0.07 -7.70
N LEU A 83 0.06 -0.07 -6.45
CA LEU A 83 -0.17 -1.26 -5.63
C LEU A 83 -1.66 -1.42 -5.28
N ALA A 84 -2.33 -0.32 -4.91
CA ALA A 84 -3.77 -0.31 -4.69
C ALA A 84 -4.56 -0.68 -5.95
N LEU A 85 -4.20 -0.10 -7.11
CA LEU A 85 -4.83 -0.41 -8.40
C LEU A 85 -4.62 -1.87 -8.80
N SER A 86 -3.43 -2.42 -8.59
CA SER A 86 -3.13 -3.83 -8.86
C SER A 86 -3.98 -4.77 -8.00
N GLY A 87 -4.19 -4.44 -6.72
CA GLY A 87 -5.09 -5.19 -5.83
C GLY A 87 -6.56 -5.16 -6.27
N ILE A 88 -7.04 -4.00 -6.74
CA ILE A 88 -8.39 -3.86 -7.33
C ILE A 88 -8.50 -4.71 -8.60
N CYS A 89 -7.49 -4.67 -9.47
CA CYS A 89 -7.46 -5.41 -10.72
C CYS A 89 -7.51 -6.93 -10.47
N LEU A 90 -6.74 -7.43 -9.50
CA LEU A 90 -6.76 -8.82 -9.03
C LEU A 90 -8.14 -9.23 -8.47
N ALA A 91 -8.78 -8.37 -7.67
CA ALA A 91 -10.13 -8.65 -7.17
C ALA A 91 -11.16 -8.68 -8.30
N HIS A 92 -11.06 -7.79 -9.28
CA HIS A 92 -11.92 -7.82 -10.47
C HIS A 92 -11.72 -9.10 -11.29
N LEU A 93 -10.47 -9.51 -11.54
CA LEU A 93 -10.17 -10.77 -12.24
C LEU A 93 -10.77 -11.99 -11.52
N GLY A 94 -10.69 -12.03 -10.18
CA GLY A 94 -11.32 -13.09 -9.39
C GLY A 94 -12.86 -13.12 -9.51
N LYS A 95 -13.51 -11.95 -9.61
CA LYS A 95 -14.96 -11.87 -9.87
C LYS A 95 -15.33 -12.37 -11.27
N TRP A 96 -14.55 -12.01 -12.28
CA TRP A 96 -14.73 -12.47 -13.66
C TRP A 96 -14.53 -13.98 -13.77
N ALA A 97 -13.50 -14.53 -13.12
CA ALA A 97 -13.27 -15.97 -13.07
C ALA A 97 -14.43 -16.73 -12.42
N LYS A 98 -14.99 -16.21 -11.32
CA LYS A 98 -16.19 -16.79 -10.70
C LYS A 98 -17.39 -16.78 -11.66
N LYS A 99 -17.55 -15.72 -12.45
CA LYS A 99 -18.64 -15.59 -13.43
C LYS A 99 -18.49 -16.54 -14.63
N LEU A 100 -17.26 -16.91 -15.00
CA LEU A 100 -16.97 -17.86 -16.06
C LEU A 100 -17.18 -19.33 -15.65
N GLN A 101 -17.25 -19.61 -14.34
CA GLN A 101 -17.53 -20.96 -13.81
C GLN A 101 -19.03 -21.27 -13.66
N THR A 102 -19.88 -20.25 -13.58
CA THR A 102 -21.36 -20.37 -13.57
C THR A 102 -21.92 -20.28 -14.97
#